data_AF-A0A960KC25-F1
#
_entry.id   AF-A0A960KC25-F1
#
_cell.length_a   1.000
_cell.length_b   1.000
_cell.length_c   1.000
_cell.angle_alpha   90.00
_cell.angle_beta   90.00
_cell.angle_gamma   90.00
#
_symmetry.space_group_name_H-M   'P 1'
#
loop_
_entity.id
_entity.type
_entity.pdbx_description
1 polymer ?
#
loop_
_entity_poly.entity_id
_entity_poly.type
_entity_poly.pdbx_seq_one_letter_code
_entity_poly.pdbx_strand_id
1 'polypeptide(L)'
;IQRSFAADQSTRPFYDIGDVDVDRYEVDGVTRQVMLAARDLDPSGINSPTWEATHLVYTNGYGMVAALGNDKTSNGDPEMLVKDIPVESARGLPEVTEPRIYFGEDSGGYVIVNTDVKAPSDELAAGKGALQPYDGADGIRFGSGVTGFLRKAAFSLRFGEIDPLLSGNIRSDSRVLLDRDVKDRVEALAPFLAFDHDPYLVLTEGRLQYVVDGYTTTRNYPNSQRADTGGLDPSSGLYGRSF
;
A
#
# COMPACT_ATOMS: atom_id res chain seq x y z
N ILE A 1 -4.94 3.63 -19.74
CA ILE A 1 -5.40 4.28 -18.49
C ILE A 1 -4.27 4.36 -17.47
N GLN A 2 -3.54 3.27 -17.18
CA GLN A 2 -2.35 3.26 -16.31
C GLN A 2 -1.34 4.39 -16.61
N ARG A 3 -0.90 4.52 -17.87
CA ARG A 3 0.00 5.64 -18.26
C ARG A 3 -0.59 7.03 -18.00
N SER A 4 -1.89 7.20 -18.13
CA SER A 4 -2.57 8.47 -17.83
C SER A 4 -2.62 8.70 -16.32
N PHE A 5 -2.93 7.67 -15.53
CA PHE A 5 -2.88 7.75 -14.07
C PHE A 5 -1.48 8.15 -13.59
N ALA A 6 -0.43 7.44 -14.01
CA ALA A 6 0.94 7.77 -13.63
C ALA A 6 1.35 9.19 -14.07
N ALA A 7 1.00 9.60 -15.29
CA ALA A 7 1.37 10.92 -15.80
C ALA A 7 0.63 12.08 -15.07
N ASP A 8 -0.66 11.90 -14.80
CA ASP A 8 -1.53 12.99 -14.35
C ASP A 8 -1.69 13.02 -12.82
N GLN A 9 -1.40 11.91 -12.13
CA GLN A 9 -1.77 11.71 -10.73
C GLN A 9 -0.62 11.28 -9.81
N SER A 10 0.57 10.93 -10.35
CA SER A 10 1.82 10.81 -9.58
C SER A 10 2.46 12.18 -9.40
N THR A 11 1.70 13.14 -8.84
CA THR A 11 2.09 14.55 -8.73
C THR A 11 3.31 14.81 -7.84
N ARG A 12 3.83 13.77 -7.18
CA ARG A 12 5.03 13.81 -6.34
C ARG A 12 5.97 12.68 -6.76
N PRO A 13 7.30 12.92 -6.77
CA PRO A 13 8.25 11.95 -7.29
C PRO A 13 8.33 10.66 -6.46
N PHE A 14 8.03 10.72 -5.16
CA PHE A 14 8.05 9.57 -4.25
C PHE A 14 6.72 8.80 -4.19
N TYR A 15 5.78 9.10 -5.10
CA TYR A 15 4.57 8.30 -5.27
C TYR A 15 4.55 7.70 -6.65
N ASP A 16 4.18 6.44 -6.72
CA ASP A 16 3.93 5.74 -7.97
C ASP A 16 2.48 5.25 -8.05
N ILE A 17 1.99 5.12 -9.28
CA ILE A 17 0.70 4.50 -9.56
C ILE A 17 0.98 3.36 -10.54
N GLY A 18 1.20 2.20 -9.95
CA GLY A 18 1.60 0.98 -10.64
C GLY A 18 0.39 0.22 -11.15
N ASP A 19 -0.05 -0.77 -10.37
CA ASP A 19 -1.06 -1.72 -10.81
C ASP A 19 -2.46 -1.11 -10.89
N VAL A 20 -3.17 -1.42 -11.98
CA VAL A 20 -4.52 -0.88 -12.23
C VAL A 20 -5.53 -2.02 -12.26
N ASP A 21 -6.33 -2.04 -11.21
CA ASP A 21 -7.44 -2.94 -11.01
C ASP A 21 -8.70 -2.53 -11.77
N VAL A 22 -9.59 -3.51 -11.90
CA VAL A 22 -10.95 -3.33 -12.41
C VAL A 22 -11.96 -3.74 -11.37
N ASP A 23 -12.83 -2.82 -10.99
CA ASP A 23 -13.89 -3.07 -10.01
C ASP A 23 -15.23 -2.42 -10.45
N ARG A 24 -16.27 -2.56 -9.65
CA ARG A 24 -17.62 -2.05 -9.92
C ARG A 24 -18.13 -1.25 -8.75
N TYR A 25 -18.45 0.02 -9.02
CA TYR A 25 -19.04 0.95 -8.04
C TYR A 25 -20.38 1.47 -8.53
N GLU A 26 -21.23 1.92 -7.59
CA GLU A 26 -22.36 2.76 -7.95
C GLU A 26 -21.87 4.16 -8.32
N VAL A 27 -22.13 4.57 -9.56
CA VAL A 27 -21.79 5.89 -10.09
C VAL A 27 -23.06 6.48 -10.69
N ASP A 28 -23.47 7.64 -10.18
CA ASP A 28 -24.75 8.28 -10.54
C ASP A 28 -25.97 7.32 -10.41
N GLY A 29 -25.95 6.45 -9.38
CA GLY A 29 -27.04 5.51 -9.08
C GLY A 29 -27.11 4.26 -9.96
N VAL A 30 -26.10 4.01 -10.79
CA VAL A 30 -25.99 2.77 -11.58
C VAL A 30 -24.63 2.10 -11.36
N THR A 31 -24.60 0.77 -11.32
CA THR A 31 -23.34 0.03 -11.24
C THR A 31 -22.54 0.22 -12.53
N ARG A 32 -21.33 0.78 -12.42
CA ARG A 32 -20.41 0.98 -13.54
C ARG A 32 -19.05 0.34 -13.25
N GLN A 33 -18.38 -0.05 -14.33
CA GLN A 33 -17.00 -0.50 -14.25
C GLN A 33 -16.06 0.69 -14.02
N VAL A 34 -15.20 0.55 -13.04
CA VAL A 34 -14.21 1.55 -12.62
C VAL A 34 -12.83 0.93 -12.71
N MET A 35 -11.90 1.67 -13.30
CA MET A 35 -10.48 1.34 -13.27
C MET A 35 -9.87 2.12 -12.11
N LEU A 36 -9.11 1.46 -11.24
CA LEU A 36 -8.57 2.08 -10.04
C LEU A 36 -7.16 1.59 -9.72
N ALA A 37 -6.42 2.37 -8.95
CA ALA A 37 -5.08 2.00 -8.52
C ALA A 37 -4.74 2.70 -7.21
N ALA A 38 -3.95 2.03 -6.36
CA ALA A 38 -3.32 2.68 -5.23
C ALA A 38 -2.28 3.72 -5.70
N ARG A 39 -2.03 4.71 -4.85
CA ARG A 39 -0.86 5.56 -4.96
C ARG A 39 0.13 5.13 -3.90
N ASP A 40 0.98 4.17 -4.25
CA ASP A 40 1.96 3.61 -3.34
C ASP A 40 3.20 4.50 -3.22
N LEU A 41 3.95 4.27 -2.15
CA LEU A 41 5.20 4.97 -1.90
C LEU A 41 6.30 4.34 -2.76
N ASP A 42 6.98 5.14 -3.57
CA ASP A 42 8.20 4.74 -4.28
C ASP A 42 9.42 5.40 -3.62
N PRO A 43 10.25 4.64 -2.88
CA PRO A 43 11.48 5.15 -2.29
C PRO A 43 12.50 5.65 -3.32
N SER A 44 12.45 5.19 -4.56
CA SER A 44 13.39 5.57 -5.62
C SER A 44 13.25 7.05 -6.02
N GLY A 45 12.06 7.62 -5.83
CA GLY A 45 11.76 9.02 -6.06
C GLY A 45 12.08 9.96 -4.90
N ILE A 46 12.62 9.45 -3.78
CA ILE A 46 13.02 10.28 -2.64
C ILE A 46 14.33 11.01 -2.96
N ASN A 47 14.26 12.34 -3.02
CA ASN A 47 15.44 13.19 -3.14
C ASN A 47 16.29 13.10 -1.86
N SER A 48 17.57 12.74 -1.99
CA SER A 48 18.49 12.52 -0.86
C SER A 48 17.96 11.47 0.15
N PRO A 49 17.97 10.18 -0.20
CA PRO A 49 17.39 9.11 0.61
C PRO A 49 18.28 8.79 1.82
N THR A 50 18.24 9.63 2.85
CA THR A 50 18.84 9.29 4.16
C THR A 50 18.01 8.22 4.86
N TRP A 51 18.57 7.62 5.91
CA TRP A 51 17.85 6.68 6.76
C TRP A 51 16.59 7.33 7.37
N GLU A 52 16.68 8.56 7.87
CA GLU A 52 15.51 9.27 8.40
C GLU A 52 14.46 9.55 7.33
N ALA A 53 14.89 9.92 6.11
CA ALA A 53 13.97 10.19 5.01
C ALA A 53 13.17 8.92 4.66
N THR A 54 13.87 7.80 4.48
CA THR A 54 13.29 6.53 4.03
C THR A 54 12.50 5.81 5.12
N HIS A 55 12.91 5.91 6.39
CA HIS A 55 12.29 5.12 7.46
C HIS A 55 11.42 5.92 8.43
N LEU A 56 11.58 7.25 8.54
CA LEU A 56 10.83 8.08 9.51
C LEU A 56 9.89 9.08 8.85
N VAL A 57 10.19 9.51 7.63
CA VAL A 57 9.46 10.57 6.91
C VAL A 57 8.49 9.98 5.90
N TYR A 58 9.03 9.33 4.87
CA TYR A 58 8.26 8.77 3.77
C TYR A 58 7.85 7.35 4.17
N THR A 59 6.71 7.24 4.85
CA THR A 59 6.31 5.99 5.54
C THR A 59 5.05 5.33 5.00
N ASN A 60 4.34 5.98 4.09
CA ASN A 60 3.08 5.49 3.53
C ASN A 60 2.88 5.99 2.09
N GLY A 61 2.09 5.24 1.33
CA GLY A 61 1.40 5.73 0.15
C GLY A 61 0.22 6.64 0.53
N TYR A 62 -0.46 7.20 -0.46
CA TYR A 62 -1.52 8.17 -0.24
C TYR A 62 -2.67 8.09 -1.25
N GLY A 63 -3.77 7.50 -0.80
CA GLY A 63 -5.02 7.48 -1.50
C GLY A 63 -5.02 6.51 -2.67
N MET A 64 -6.02 6.68 -3.52
CA MET A 64 -6.15 5.94 -4.76
C MET A 64 -6.50 6.92 -5.89
N VAL A 65 -6.39 6.44 -7.11
CA VAL A 65 -6.98 7.07 -8.29
C VAL A 65 -8.04 6.15 -8.86
N ALA A 66 -9.10 6.73 -9.41
CA ALA A 66 -10.16 5.95 -10.04
C ALA A 66 -10.75 6.73 -11.22
N ALA A 67 -11.14 6.01 -12.27
CA ALA A 67 -11.81 6.57 -13.43
C ALA A 67 -12.80 5.57 -14.03
N LEU A 68 -13.79 6.06 -14.78
CA LEU A 68 -14.69 5.19 -15.53
C LEU A 68 -13.92 4.41 -16.61
N GLY A 69 -14.13 3.10 -16.67
CA GLY A 69 -13.41 2.23 -17.61
C GLY A 69 -13.82 2.42 -19.08
N ASN A 70 -14.97 3.04 -19.32
CA ASN A 70 -15.56 3.18 -20.65
C ASN A 70 -15.98 4.62 -20.99
N ASP A 71 -15.48 5.61 -20.26
CA ASP A 71 -15.83 7.02 -20.45
C ASP A 71 -14.59 7.91 -20.50
N LYS A 72 -14.71 9.07 -21.15
CA LYS A 72 -13.61 10.01 -21.34
C LYS A 72 -14.11 11.44 -21.46
N THR A 73 -13.28 12.39 -21.06
CA THR A 73 -13.53 13.82 -21.23
C THR A 73 -13.56 14.21 -22.72
N SER A 74 -14.00 15.44 -23.02
CA SER A 74 -13.95 15.99 -24.38
C SER A 74 -12.55 16.03 -25.00
N ASN A 75 -11.52 16.08 -24.15
CA ASN A 75 -10.12 16.14 -24.57
C ASN A 75 -9.51 14.73 -24.77
N GLY A 76 -10.25 13.68 -24.41
CA GLY A 76 -9.82 12.29 -24.56
C GLY A 76 -9.20 11.67 -23.31
N ASP A 77 -9.11 12.43 -22.22
CA ASP A 77 -8.57 11.97 -20.94
C ASP A 77 -9.58 11.07 -20.20
N PRO A 78 -9.13 10.16 -19.33
CA PRO A 78 -10.04 9.35 -18.51
C PRO A 78 -11.00 10.22 -17.68
N GLU A 79 -12.27 9.82 -17.61
CA GLU A 79 -13.25 10.48 -16.76
C GLU A 79 -13.01 10.09 -15.30
N MET A 80 -12.28 10.93 -14.56
CA MET A 80 -11.84 10.66 -13.19
C MET A 80 -12.99 10.68 -12.17
N LEU A 81 -12.97 9.72 -11.26
CA LEU A 81 -13.91 9.56 -10.14
C LEU A 81 -13.24 9.78 -8.78
N VAL A 82 -11.95 9.43 -8.66
CA VAL A 82 -11.11 9.73 -7.49
C VAL A 82 -9.77 10.27 -7.99
N LYS A 83 -9.33 11.43 -7.49
CA LYS A 83 -8.12 12.12 -7.97
C LYS A 83 -7.49 13.04 -6.92
N ASP A 84 -6.31 13.55 -7.27
CA ASP A 84 -5.56 14.62 -6.60
C ASP A 84 -5.00 14.27 -5.20
N ILE A 85 -4.27 15.24 -4.63
CA ILE A 85 -3.71 15.23 -3.29
C ILE A 85 -3.99 16.62 -2.68
N PRO A 86 -4.87 16.77 -1.67
CA PRO A 86 -5.66 15.72 -1.00
C PRO A 86 -6.64 14.99 -1.94
N VAL A 87 -7.01 13.76 -1.59
CA VAL A 87 -7.91 12.94 -2.41
C VAL A 87 -9.31 13.54 -2.47
N GLU A 88 -9.86 13.64 -3.67
CA GLU A 88 -11.23 14.04 -3.95
C GLU A 88 -12.01 12.90 -4.61
N SER A 89 -13.18 12.56 -4.07
CA SER A 89 -14.14 11.61 -4.67
C SER A 89 -15.29 12.35 -5.34
N ALA A 90 -15.77 11.85 -6.47
CA ALA A 90 -16.84 12.45 -7.26
C ALA A 90 -17.95 11.45 -7.65
N ARG A 91 -19.07 11.98 -8.15
CA ARG A 91 -20.16 11.22 -8.83
C ARG A 91 -20.74 10.05 -8.02
N GLY A 92 -20.79 10.24 -6.70
CA GLY A 92 -21.39 9.27 -5.77
C GLY A 92 -20.46 8.16 -5.30
N LEU A 93 -19.18 8.17 -5.69
CA LEU A 93 -18.21 7.26 -5.06
C LEU A 93 -18.05 7.57 -3.57
N PRO A 94 -17.75 6.56 -2.74
CA PRO A 94 -17.41 6.78 -1.33
C PRO A 94 -16.28 7.82 -1.18
N GLU A 95 -16.38 8.69 -0.17
CA GLU A 95 -15.28 9.59 0.18
C GLU A 95 -14.11 8.79 0.77
N VAL A 96 -12.88 9.05 0.32
CA VAL A 96 -11.69 8.44 0.93
C VAL A 96 -11.37 9.18 2.24
N THR A 97 -11.83 8.60 3.35
CA THR A 97 -11.65 9.18 4.69
C THR A 97 -10.33 8.79 5.34
N GLU A 98 -9.77 7.63 4.98
CA GLU A 98 -8.45 7.18 5.38
C GLU A 98 -7.56 6.98 4.15
N PRO A 99 -6.83 8.01 3.71
CA PRO A 99 -5.99 7.92 2.52
C PRO A 99 -4.63 7.26 2.78
N ARG A 100 -4.17 7.06 4.02
CA ARG A 100 -2.79 6.62 4.27
C ARG A 100 -2.64 5.11 4.03
N ILE A 101 -1.75 4.73 3.12
CA ILE A 101 -1.47 3.33 2.80
C ILE A 101 -0.13 2.93 3.43
N TYR A 102 -0.18 2.36 4.64
CA TYR A 102 1.01 1.83 5.32
C TYR A 102 1.34 0.40 4.88
N PHE A 103 0.35 -0.33 4.38
CA PHE A 103 0.48 -1.68 3.87
C PHE A 103 -0.08 -1.66 2.46
N GLY A 104 0.78 -1.84 1.47
CA GLY A 104 0.48 -1.67 0.06
C GLY A 104 1.27 -2.67 -0.78
N GLU A 105 1.13 -2.57 -2.08
CA GLU A 105 1.92 -3.36 -3.01
C GLU A 105 3.34 -2.77 -3.11
N ASP A 106 4.31 -3.64 -3.39
CA ASP A 106 5.74 -3.30 -3.49
C ASP A 106 6.29 -2.53 -2.27
N SER A 107 5.60 -2.64 -1.14
CA SER A 107 5.92 -1.94 0.10
C SER A 107 6.96 -2.71 0.91
N GLY A 108 8.17 -2.80 0.38
CA GLY A 108 9.27 -3.54 1.01
C GLY A 108 9.82 -2.91 2.30
N GLY A 109 10.52 -3.73 3.08
CA GLY A 109 11.34 -3.28 4.22
C GLY A 109 10.55 -2.90 5.47
N TYR A 110 11.00 -1.85 6.15
CA TYR A 110 10.43 -1.39 7.42
C TYR A 110 10.33 0.13 7.48
N VAL A 111 9.41 0.62 8.29
CA VAL A 111 9.34 2.04 8.68
C VAL A 111 9.04 2.18 10.16
N ILE A 112 9.38 3.35 10.70
CA ILE A 112 9.10 3.69 12.08
C ILE A 112 8.15 4.88 12.08
N VAL A 113 6.94 4.63 12.58
CA VAL A 113 5.88 5.63 12.68
C VAL A 113 5.82 6.23 14.08
N ASN A 114 5.13 7.36 14.21
CA ASN A 114 4.99 8.11 15.46
C ASN A 114 6.36 8.55 16.02
N THR A 115 7.17 9.19 15.17
CA THR A 115 8.47 9.78 15.53
C THR A 115 8.35 11.30 15.72
N ASP A 116 9.46 11.92 16.12
CA ASP A 116 9.57 13.38 16.18
C ASP A 116 9.94 14.02 14.83
N VAL A 117 10.28 13.20 13.83
CA VAL A 117 10.47 13.71 12.48
C VAL A 117 9.11 13.98 11.89
N LYS A 118 8.84 15.25 11.64
CA LYS A 118 7.69 15.62 10.81
C LYS A 118 8.04 15.27 9.38
N ALA A 119 7.14 14.58 8.70
CA ALA A 119 7.22 14.52 7.25
C ALA A 119 7.26 15.96 6.69
N PRO A 120 7.67 16.19 5.43
CA PRO A 120 7.42 17.43 4.71
C PRO A 120 5.91 17.61 4.46
N SER A 121 5.13 17.53 5.54
CA SER A 121 3.71 17.80 5.62
C SER A 121 3.45 19.30 5.63
N ASP A 122 4.45 20.18 5.70
CA ASP A 122 4.23 21.62 5.53
C ASP A 122 3.70 21.96 4.10
N GLU A 123 3.79 21.05 3.13
CA GLU A 123 3.08 21.16 1.83
C GLU A 123 1.63 20.62 1.84
N LEU A 124 1.21 19.87 2.87
CA LEU A 124 -0.16 19.34 3.06
C LEU A 124 -0.90 19.99 4.24
N ALA A 125 -0.19 20.75 5.08
CA ALA A 125 -0.63 21.20 6.40
C ALA A 125 -1.55 22.43 6.39
N ALA A 126 -1.99 22.91 5.24
CA ALA A 126 -2.97 23.99 5.15
C ALA A 126 -4.36 23.49 4.68
N GLY A 127 -4.88 22.39 5.27
CA GLY A 127 -6.24 21.93 4.97
C GLY A 127 -6.58 20.52 5.45
N LYS A 128 -7.67 19.96 4.89
CA LYS A 128 -8.22 18.59 5.15
C LYS A 128 -7.25 17.43 4.87
N GLY A 129 -5.99 17.70 4.51
CA GLY A 129 -4.98 16.71 4.11
C GLY A 129 -3.75 16.63 5.02
N ALA A 130 -3.75 17.25 6.21
CA ALA A 130 -2.64 17.10 7.14
C ALA A 130 -2.43 15.61 7.48
N LEU A 131 -1.20 15.11 7.27
CA LEU A 131 -0.83 13.72 7.60
C LEU A 131 -1.01 13.50 9.10
N GLN A 132 -2.09 12.82 9.46
CA GLN A 132 -2.37 12.45 10.85
C GLN A 132 -1.31 11.44 11.32
N PRO A 133 -0.96 11.43 12.63
CA PRO A 133 -0.13 10.38 13.21
C PRO A 133 -0.74 8.99 12.98
N TYR A 134 0.11 7.98 12.86
CA TYR A 134 -0.35 6.60 12.70
C TYR A 134 -1.12 6.15 13.95
N ASP A 135 -2.40 5.83 13.75
CA ASP A 135 -3.37 5.45 14.77
C ASP A 135 -3.73 3.95 14.73
N GLY A 136 -3.12 3.19 13.83
CA GLY A 136 -3.32 1.75 13.72
C GLY A 136 -2.75 0.95 14.90
N ALA A 137 -3.26 -0.27 15.04
CA ALA A 137 -2.84 -1.19 16.09
C ALA A 137 -1.53 -1.92 15.77
N ASP A 138 -1.19 -2.05 14.48
CA ASP A 138 -0.06 -2.82 14.00
C ASP A 138 1.30 -2.28 14.47
N GLY A 139 2.31 -3.12 14.26
CA GLY A 139 3.69 -2.79 14.54
C GLY A 139 4.11 -2.95 15.99
N ILE A 140 5.42 -2.99 16.18
CA ILE A 140 6.05 -3.25 17.45
C ILE A 140 6.44 -1.92 18.08
N ARG A 141 5.83 -1.59 19.22
CA ARG A 141 6.19 -0.39 20.00
C ARG A 141 7.62 -0.51 20.54
N PHE A 142 8.40 0.56 20.47
CA PHE A 142 9.73 0.58 21.10
C PHE A 142 9.64 0.49 22.63
N GLY A 143 8.69 1.18 23.26
CA GLY A 143 8.61 1.22 24.73
C GLY A 143 9.71 2.07 25.35
N SER A 144 9.82 2.05 26.68
CA SER A 144 10.68 2.95 27.44
C SER A 144 11.77 2.21 28.24
N GLY A 145 12.74 2.98 28.73
CA GLY A 145 13.81 2.48 29.61
C GLY A 145 14.64 1.35 28.99
N VAL A 146 14.91 0.32 29.78
CA VAL A 146 15.72 -0.83 29.37
C VAL A 146 15.08 -1.60 28.22
N THR A 147 13.76 -1.81 28.25
CA THR A 147 13.04 -2.48 27.16
C THR A 147 13.13 -1.70 25.85
N GLY A 148 12.99 -0.37 25.92
CA GLY A 148 13.17 0.51 24.76
C GLY A 148 14.57 0.40 24.16
N PHE A 149 15.61 0.50 24.99
CA PHE A 149 16.99 0.35 24.56
C PHE A 149 17.26 -1.03 23.92
N LEU A 150 16.80 -2.12 24.55
CA LEU A 150 16.98 -3.47 24.02
C LEU A 150 16.26 -3.68 22.69
N ARG A 151 15.05 -3.12 22.51
CA ARG A 151 14.32 -3.18 21.24
C ARG A 151 15.02 -2.37 20.16
N LYS A 152 15.51 -1.16 20.47
CA LYS A 152 16.34 -0.37 19.56
C LYS A 152 17.58 -1.16 19.10
N ALA A 153 18.31 -1.78 20.03
CA ALA A 153 19.47 -2.61 19.71
C ALA A 153 19.10 -3.84 18.86
N ALA A 154 17.99 -4.52 19.19
CA ALA A 154 17.52 -5.69 18.45
C ALA A 154 17.10 -5.34 17.01
N PHE A 155 16.40 -4.22 16.82
CA PHE A 155 16.04 -3.72 15.50
C PHE A 155 17.25 -3.28 14.71
N SER A 156 18.19 -2.58 15.33
CA SER A 156 19.47 -2.25 14.69
C SER A 156 20.21 -3.49 14.18
N LEU A 157 20.24 -4.56 14.97
CA LEU A 157 20.81 -5.83 14.54
C LEU A 157 20.00 -6.50 13.42
N ARG A 158 18.66 -6.50 13.51
CA ARG A 158 17.77 -7.10 12.50
C ARG A 158 17.90 -6.41 11.15
N PHE A 159 18.01 -5.10 11.13
CA PHE A 159 18.08 -4.30 9.90
C PHE A 159 19.51 -4.12 9.40
N GLY A 160 20.52 -4.43 10.22
CA GLY A 160 21.92 -4.18 9.87
C GLY A 160 22.28 -2.69 9.89
N GLU A 161 21.54 -1.88 10.64
CA GLU A 161 21.63 -0.42 10.65
C GLU A 161 21.75 0.10 12.08
N ILE A 162 22.65 1.06 12.33
CA ILE A 162 22.88 1.58 13.69
C ILE A 162 21.88 2.67 14.08
N ASP A 163 21.21 3.26 13.10
CA ASP A 163 20.34 4.42 13.24
C ASP A 163 19.15 4.19 14.19
N PRO A 164 18.45 3.02 14.22
CA PRO A 164 17.41 2.77 15.23
C PRO A 164 17.91 2.90 16.68
N LEU A 165 19.18 2.61 16.94
CA LEU A 165 19.80 2.72 18.26
C LEU A 165 20.17 4.15 18.63
N LEU A 166 20.67 4.92 17.66
CA LEU A 166 21.21 6.26 17.89
C LEU A 166 20.19 7.38 17.66
N SER A 167 19.14 7.12 16.89
CA SER A 167 18.17 8.15 16.51
C SER A 167 17.41 8.66 17.74
N GLY A 168 17.57 9.97 17.99
CA GLY A 168 16.81 10.71 19.00
C GLY A 168 15.34 10.91 18.64
N ASN A 169 14.95 10.67 17.39
CA ASN A 169 13.58 10.87 16.91
C ASN A 169 12.63 9.71 17.25
N ILE A 170 13.18 8.56 17.67
CA ILE A 170 12.39 7.39 18.05
C ILE A 170 11.99 7.51 19.52
N ARG A 171 10.69 7.68 19.73
CA ARG A 171 10.01 7.78 21.03
C ARG A 171 9.58 6.41 21.56
N SER A 172 9.07 6.40 22.78
CA SER A 172 8.55 5.18 23.42
C SER A 172 7.24 4.67 22.80
N ASP A 173 6.43 5.56 22.22
CA ASP A 173 5.19 5.26 21.50
C ASP A 173 5.41 5.00 20.01
N SER A 174 6.63 5.25 19.50
CA SER A 174 7.00 4.91 18.13
C SER A 174 6.84 3.41 17.88
N ARG A 175 6.41 3.06 16.67
CA ARG A 175 6.16 1.69 16.26
C ARG A 175 6.95 1.35 15.02
N VAL A 176 7.56 0.17 15.00
CA VAL A 176 8.15 -0.41 13.80
C VAL A 176 7.05 -1.16 13.05
N LEU A 177 6.79 -0.77 11.80
CA LEU A 177 5.97 -1.54 10.87
C LEU A 177 6.92 -2.42 10.03
N LEU A 178 6.63 -3.71 10.01
CA LEU A 178 7.34 -4.76 9.25
C LEU A 178 6.33 -5.42 8.31
N ASP A 179 6.86 -6.17 7.32
CA ASP A 179 6.08 -7.02 6.41
C ASP A 179 4.91 -6.19 5.84
N ARG A 180 5.32 -5.10 5.18
CA ARG A 180 4.43 -4.04 4.71
C ARG A 180 3.81 -4.35 3.36
N ASP A 181 4.50 -5.15 2.56
CA ASP A 181 3.96 -5.72 1.35
C ASP A 181 2.80 -6.65 1.70
N VAL A 182 1.66 -6.45 1.04
CA VAL A 182 0.41 -7.16 1.33
C VAL A 182 0.58 -8.66 1.14
N LYS A 183 1.31 -9.08 0.12
CA LYS A 183 1.54 -10.49 -0.20
C LYS A 183 2.48 -11.13 0.82
N ASP A 184 3.61 -10.49 1.11
CA ASP A 184 4.55 -11.00 2.13
C ASP A 184 3.84 -11.19 3.47
N ARG A 185 2.91 -10.28 3.81
CA ARG A 185 2.15 -10.31 5.05
C ARG A 185 1.19 -11.49 5.11
N VAL A 186 0.41 -11.75 4.06
CA VAL A 186 -0.55 -12.88 4.06
C VAL A 186 0.17 -14.22 3.97
N GLU A 187 1.29 -14.30 3.24
CA GLU A 187 2.15 -15.49 3.18
C GLU A 187 2.79 -15.80 4.54
N ALA A 188 3.22 -14.78 5.29
CA ALA A 188 3.73 -14.95 6.65
C ALA A 188 2.66 -15.47 7.63
N LEU A 189 1.40 -15.07 7.47
CA LEU A 189 0.28 -15.47 8.35
C LEU A 189 -0.24 -16.87 8.03
N ALA A 190 -0.32 -17.25 6.75
CA ALA A 190 -0.89 -18.51 6.31
C ALA A 190 -0.06 -19.15 5.18
N PRO A 191 1.18 -19.61 5.48
CA PRO A 191 2.11 -20.15 4.46
C PRO A 191 1.65 -21.49 3.85
N PHE A 192 0.53 -22.04 4.32
CA PHE A 192 -0.10 -23.26 3.82
C PHE A 192 -1.14 -22.99 2.72
N LEU A 193 -1.48 -21.72 2.46
CA LEU A 193 -2.31 -21.30 1.33
C LEU A 193 -1.43 -20.95 0.13
N ALA A 194 -1.96 -21.14 -1.08
CA ALA A 194 -1.40 -20.56 -2.28
C ALA A 194 -2.14 -19.26 -2.57
N PHE A 195 -1.44 -18.12 -2.53
CA PHE A 195 -2.04 -16.83 -2.82
C PHE A 195 -1.90 -16.46 -4.29
N ASP A 196 -2.86 -15.68 -4.79
CA ASP A 196 -2.69 -14.97 -6.05
C ASP A 196 -1.56 -13.93 -5.93
N HIS A 197 -0.95 -13.59 -7.06
CA HIS A 197 0.10 -12.60 -7.14
C HIS A 197 -0.38 -11.16 -7.17
N ASP A 198 -1.67 -10.93 -7.40
CA ASP A 198 -2.25 -9.63 -7.74
C ASP A 198 -3.32 -9.22 -6.69
N PRO A 199 -2.91 -8.67 -5.54
CA PRO A 199 -3.82 -8.06 -4.56
C PRO A 199 -4.59 -6.87 -5.13
N TYR A 200 -5.90 -6.98 -5.27
CA TYR A 200 -6.68 -5.85 -5.79
C TYR A 200 -7.18 -4.92 -4.68
N LEU A 201 -7.18 -3.61 -4.96
CA LEU A 201 -7.61 -2.57 -4.03
C LEU A 201 -9.13 -2.34 -4.09
N VAL A 202 -9.75 -2.20 -2.92
CA VAL A 202 -11.18 -1.88 -2.79
C VAL A 202 -11.38 -0.66 -1.89
N LEU A 203 -12.23 0.27 -2.35
CA LEU A 203 -12.70 1.39 -1.55
C LEU A 203 -14.03 1.04 -0.88
N THR A 204 -14.01 0.80 0.42
CA THR A 204 -15.21 0.45 1.18
C THR A 204 -15.26 1.21 2.49
N GLU A 205 -16.43 1.75 2.83
CA GLU A 205 -16.64 2.55 4.05
C GLU A 205 -15.61 3.69 4.24
N GLY A 206 -15.17 4.27 3.12
CA GLY A 206 -14.16 5.32 3.07
C GLY A 206 -12.74 4.90 3.45
N ARG A 207 -12.46 3.59 3.47
CA ARG A 207 -11.14 2.99 3.69
C ARG A 207 -10.69 2.24 2.45
N LEU A 208 -9.38 2.22 2.26
CA LEU A 208 -8.71 1.44 1.23
C LEU A 208 -8.32 0.08 1.81
N GLN A 209 -8.80 -1.00 1.21
CA GLN A 209 -8.54 -2.37 1.66
C GLN A 209 -8.05 -3.21 0.49
N TYR A 210 -6.97 -3.94 0.70
CA TYR A 210 -6.52 -4.95 -0.26
C TYR A 210 -7.27 -6.25 -0.02
N VAL A 211 -7.71 -6.87 -1.11
CA VAL A 211 -8.27 -8.21 -1.12
C VAL A 211 -7.29 -9.14 -1.82
N VAL A 212 -6.96 -10.25 -1.17
CA VAL A 212 -6.03 -11.25 -1.72
C VAL A 212 -6.74 -12.59 -1.79
N ASP A 213 -6.75 -13.17 -2.98
CA ASP A 213 -7.29 -14.51 -3.18
C ASP A 213 -6.32 -15.58 -2.68
N GLY A 214 -6.83 -16.47 -1.83
CA GLY A 214 -6.08 -17.57 -1.25
C GLY A 214 -6.73 -18.92 -1.54
N TYR A 215 -5.93 -19.85 -2.08
CA TYR A 215 -6.37 -21.16 -2.53
C TYR A 215 -5.81 -22.28 -1.65
N THR A 216 -6.65 -23.27 -1.35
CA THR A 216 -6.20 -24.57 -0.83
C THR A 216 -6.15 -25.57 -1.97
N THR A 217 -5.15 -26.46 -1.96
CA THR A 217 -5.00 -27.49 -2.99
C THR A 217 -5.01 -28.87 -2.35
N THR A 218 -5.61 -29.85 -3.02
CA THR A 218 -5.70 -31.23 -2.54
C THR A 218 -5.60 -32.22 -3.69
N ARG A 219 -4.88 -33.32 -3.45
CA ARG A 219 -4.76 -34.45 -4.38
C ARG A 219 -5.73 -35.59 -4.06
N ASN A 220 -6.57 -35.42 -3.05
CA ASN A 220 -7.38 -36.49 -2.47
C ASN A 220 -8.82 -36.53 -3.01
N TYR A 221 -9.13 -35.73 -4.03
CA TYR A 221 -10.45 -35.75 -4.65
C TYR A 221 -10.52 -36.82 -5.74
N PRO A 222 -11.48 -37.78 -5.69
CA PRO A 222 -11.59 -38.81 -6.71
C PRO A 222 -11.71 -38.21 -8.12
N ASN A 223 -10.91 -38.73 -9.06
CA ASN A 223 -10.81 -38.24 -10.44
C ASN A 223 -10.20 -36.82 -10.60
N SER A 224 -9.48 -36.29 -9.61
CA SER A 224 -8.72 -35.04 -9.78
C SER A 224 -7.68 -35.16 -10.90
N GLN A 225 -7.58 -34.12 -11.72
CA GLN A 225 -6.51 -33.96 -12.71
C GLN A 225 -5.58 -32.84 -12.26
N ARG A 226 -4.30 -32.94 -12.66
CA ARG A 226 -3.34 -31.87 -12.43
C ARG A 226 -3.69 -30.68 -13.32
N ALA A 227 -3.70 -29.49 -12.74
CA ALA A 227 -3.80 -28.28 -13.54
C ALA A 227 -2.45 -28.02 -14.23
N ASP A 228 -2.48 -27.80 -15.55
CA ASP A 228 -1.29 -27.36 -16.28
C ASP A 228 -1.07 -25.87 -16.02
N THR A 229 0.00 -25.56 -15.29
CA THR A 229 0.41 -24.20 -14.93
C THR A 229 1.51 -23.66 -15.83
N GLY A 230 1.99 -24.45 -16.80
CA GLY A 230 3.09 -24.06 -17.68
C GLY A 230 2.72 -22.93 -18.65
N GLY A 231 1.42 -22.68 -18.86
CA GLY A 231 0.89 -21.58 -19.66
C GLY A 231 0.47 -20.34 -18.87
N LEU A 232 0.59 -20.35 -17.53
CA LEU A 232 0.27 -19.19 -16.71
C LEU A 232 1.40 -18.15 -16.79
N ASP A 233 1.09 -16.89 -16.46
CA ASP A 233 2.09 -15.85 -16.34
C ASP A 233 3.15 -16.26 -15.29
N PRO A 234 4.46 -16.20 -15.59
CA PRO A 234 5.51 -16.40 -14.59
C PRO A 234 5.39 -15.55 -13.33
N SER A 235 4.79 -14.35 -13.42
CA SER A 235 4.53 -13.49 -12.26
C SER A 235 3.36 -13.98 -11.39
N SER A 236 2.51 -14.88 -11.90
CA SER A 236 1.25 -15.31 -11.27
C SER A 236 1.39 -15.92 -9.88
N GLY A 237 2.60 -16.26 -9.43
CA GLY A 237 2.83 -17.03 -8.21
C GLY A 237 2.39 -18.50 -8.31
N LEU A 238 1.63 -18.86 -9.35
CA LEU A 238 1.12 -20.20 -9.64
C LEU A 238 1.92 -20.91 -10.74
N TYR A 239 2.72 -20.18 -11.52
CA TYR A 239 3.57 -20.74 -12.57
C TYR A 239 4.53 -21.81 -12.02
N GLY A 240 4.58 -22.96 -12.70
CA GLY A 240 5.45 -24.08 -12.33
C GLY A 240 5.05 -24.81 -11.04
N ARG A 241 4.01 -24.36 -10.33
CA ARG A 241 3.43 -25.11 -9.21
C ARG A 241 2.58 -26.24 -9.78
N SER A 242 2.71 -27.44 -9.21
CA SER A 242 1.86 -28.57 -9.58
C SER A 242 0.71 -28.67 -8.56
N PHE A 243 -0.51 -28.43 -9.02
CA PHE A 243 -1.73 -28.67 -8.24
C PHE A 243 -2.26 -30.06 -8.57
#